data_AF-A0A561C4N4-F1
#
_entry.id   AF-A0A561C4N4-F1
#
_cell.length_a   1.000
_cell.length_b   1.000
_cell.length_c   1.000
_cell.angle_alpha   90.00
_cell.angle_beta   90.00
_cell.angle_gamma   90.00
#
_symmetry.space_group_name_H-M   'P 1'
#
loop_
_entity.id
_entity.type
_entity.pdbx_description
1 polymer ?
#
loop_
_entity_poly.entity_id
_entity_poly.type
_entity_poly.pdbx_seq_one_letter_code
_entity_poly.pdbx_strand_id
1 'polypeptide(L)'
;MVAAPSCPAVCPLALLVLAMLAAGCTPGESGPVFERAPPAQRERGRLLLAQYQCGSCHTIPDVQAARGRTGPTLAAFGRRSYIAGQMPNGPDALGRWIVAPAAMVPGTTMPAMGVSPQDARDMAAYLLALEK
;
A
#
# COMPACT_ATOMS: atom_id res chain seq x y z
N MET A 1 22.35 -18.10 68.85
CA MET A 1 20.88 -18.03 68.65
C MET A 1 20.59 -16.97 67.61
N VAL A 2 19.68 -17.30 66.70
CA VAL A 2 19.43 -16.71 65.37
C VAL A 2 18.45 -15.53 65.47
N ALA A 3 18.61 -14.51 64.63
CA ALA A 3 17.47 -13.74 64.09
C ALA A 3 17.89 -13.02 62.79
N ALA A 4 17.34 -13.49 61.66
CA ALA A 4 17.46 -12.87 60.34
C ALA A 4 16.39 -11.77 60.17
N PRO A 5 16.63 -10.70 59.40
CA PRO A 5 15.60 -9.73 59.06
C PRO A 5 14.60 -10.32 58.04
N SER A 6 13.33 -10.14 58.34
CA SER A 6 12.17 -10.59 57.58
C SER A 6 12.06 -9.89 56.23
N CYS A 7 11.89 -10.66 55.15
CA CYS A 7 11.42 -10.17 53.86
C CYS A 7 10.05 -9.48 54.03
N PRO A 8 9.84 -8.25 53.52
CA PRO A 8 8.49 -7.74 53.36
C PRO A 8 7.79 -8.57 52.27
N ALA A 9 6.66 -9.16 52.66
CA ALA A 9 5.76 -9.87 51.77
C ALA A 9 5.29 -8.93 50.67
N VAL A 10 5.82 -9.12 49.46
CA VAL A 10 5.34 -8.43 48.26
C VAL A 10 3.94 -8.95 47.99
N CYS A 11 2.94 -8.08 48.11
CA CYS A 11 1.54 -8.41 47.99
C CYS A 11 1.24 -8.99 46.58
N PRO A 12 0.63 -10.17 46.45
CA PRO A 12 0.43 -10.84 45.16
C PRO A 12 -0.50 -10.05 44.21
N LEU A 13 -1.28 -9.09 44.74
CA LEU A 13 -2.08 -8.17 43.92
C LEU A 13 -1.24 -7.19 43.10
N ALA A 14 -0.04 -6.81 43.57
CA ALA A 14 0.82 -5.85 42.86
C ALA A 14 1.45 -6.47 41.60
N LEU A 15 1.67 -7.79 41.59
CA LEU A 15 2.18 -8.54 40.42
C LEU A 15 1.12 -8.70 39.32
N LEU A 16 -0.16 -8.75 39.68
CA LEU A 16 -1.26 -8.87 38.71
C LEU A 16 -1.52 -7.58 37.93
N VAL A 17 -1.29 -6.41 38.53
CA VAL A 17 -1.49 -5.10 37.87
C VAL A 17 -0.36 -4.81 36.86
N LEU A 18 0.87 -5.23 37.14
CA LEU A 18 2.00 -5.03 36.21
C LEU A 18 1.94 -5.96 34.98
N ALA A 19 1.38 -7.17 35.13
CA ALA A 19 1.19 -8.10 34.01
C ALA A 19 0.13 -7.63 32.99
N MET A 20 -0.89 -6.87 33.43
CA MET A 20 -1.91 -6.35 32.52
C MET A 20 -1.46 -5.15 31.68
N LEU A 21 -0.41 -4.44 32.09
CA LEU A 21 0.16 -3.33 31.32
C LEU A 21 1.09 -3.78 30.19
N ALA A 22 1.59 -5.02 30.23
CA ALA A 22 2.52 -5.55 29.22
C ALA A 22 1.83 -6.22 28.01
N ALA A 23 0.51 -6.43 28.05
CA ALA A 23 -0.23 -7.13 26.99
C ALA A 23 -0.62 -6.23 25.79
N GLY A 24 -0.29 -4.93 25.82
CA GLY A 24 -0.75 -3.94 24.83
C GLY A 24 0.14 -3.71 23.62
N CYS A 25 1.34 -4.31 23.56
CA CYS A 25 2.25 -4.13 22.43
C CYS A 25 2.42 -5.46 21.66
N THR A 26 1.38 -5.87 20.93
CA THR A 26 1.67 -6.66 19.73
C THR A 26 2.30 -5.69 18.72
N PRO A 27 3.51 -5.94 18.21
CA PRO A 27 3.97 -5.27 17.02
C PRO A 27 3.06 -5.76 15.89
N GLY A 28 1.90 -5.12 15.73
CA GLY A 28 1.13 -5.25 14.51
C GLY A 28 2.01 -4.66 13.43
N GLU A 29 2.53 -5.50 12.54
CA GLU A 29 3.20 -5.11 11.30
C GLU A 29 2.24 -4.24 10.50
N SER A 30 2.21 -2.96 10.86
CA SER A 30 1.40 -1.91 10.29
C SER A 30 2.28 -1.15 9.32
N GLY A 31 2.89 -1.88 8.39
CA GLY A 31 3.40 -1.25 7.18
C GLY A 31 2.24 -0.50 6.49
N PRO A 32 2.52 0.54 5.70
CA PRO A 32 1.53 1.16 4.83
C PRO A 32 0.63 0.09 4.21
N VAL A 33 -0.69 0.28 4.33
CA VAL A 33 -1.74 -0.69 3.92
C VAL A 33 -1.52 -1.23 2.48
N PHE A 34 -0.78 -0.48 1.68
CA PHE A 34 -0.53 -0.70 0.26
C PHE A 34 0.49 -1.80 -0.06
N GLU A 35 1.34 -2.19 0.88
CA GLU A 35 2.39 -3.21 0.65
C GLU A 35 1.93 -4.65 0.85
N ARG A 36 0.66 -4.86 1.24
CA ARG A 36 0.13 -6.18 1.62
C ARG A 36 -0.38 -7.03 0.46
N ALA A 37 -0.27 -6.58 -0.79
CA ALA A 37 -0.72 -7.36 -1.94
C ALA A 37 0.19 -8.60 -2.17
N PRO A 38 -0.37 -9.81 -2.35
CA PRO A 38 0.41 -11.01 -2.64
C PRO A 38 1.34 -10.81 -3.85
N PRO A 39 2.57 -11.37 -3.84
CA PRO A 39 3.50 -11.24 -4.96
C PRO A 39 2.89 -11.63 -6.31
N ALA A 40 2.10 -12.71 -6.35
CA ALA A 40 1.42 -13.15 -7.56
C ALA A 40 0.41 -12.11 -8.10
N GLN A 41 -0.25 -11.35 -7.21
CA GLN A 41 -1.15 -10.28 -7.62
C GLN A 41 -0.39 -9.12 -8.24
N ARG A 42 0.72 -8.71 -7.62
CA ARG A 42 1.59 -7.65 -8.14
C ARG A 42 2.15 -8.02 -9.52
N GLU A 43 2.57 -9.26 -9.69
CA GLU A 43 3.08 -9.73 -10.98
C GLU A 43 2.00 -9.74 -12.07
N ARG A 44 0.77 -10.18 -11.75
CA ARG A 44 -0.36 -10.02 -12.67
C ARG A 44 -0.60 -8.56 -13.03
N GLY A 45 -0.57 -7.66 -12.05
CA GLY A 45 -0.69 -6.22 -12.27
C GLY A 45 0.36 -5.67 -13.24
N ARG A 46 1.62 -6.08 -13.08
CA ARG A 46 2.72 -5.71 -13.97
C ARG A 46 2.46 -6.13 -15.43
N LEU A 47 2.01 -7.36 -15.62
CA LEU A 47 1.67 -7.90 -16.94
C LEU A 47 0.46 -7.17 -17.54
N LEU A 48 -0.56 -6.90 -16.74
CA LEU A 48 -1.76 -6.17 -17.16
C LEU A 48 -1.42 -4.73 -17.59
N LEU A 49 -0.53 -4.03 -16.90
CA LEU A 49 -0.05 -2.70 -17.32
C LEU A 49 0.60 -2.72 -18.71
N ALA A 50 1.30 -3.80 -19.05
CA ALA A 50 1.82 -4.00 -20.41
C ALA A 50 0.69 -4.28 -21.41
N GLN A 51 -0.24 -5.20 -21.08
CA GLN A 51 -1.32 -5.61 -21.97
C GLN A 51 -2.25 -4.44 -22.34
N TYR A 52 -2.65 -3.63 -21.35
CA TYR A 52 -3.47 -2.44 -21.53
C TYR A 52 -2.70 -1.23 -22.08
N GLN A 53 -1.44 -1.41 -22.50
CA GLN A 53 -0.62 -0.37 -23.15
C GLN A 53 -0.43 0.89 -22.28
N CYS A 54 -0.42 0.76 -20.95
CA CYS A 54 -0.18 1.89 -20.03
C CYS A 54 1.19 2.55 -20.28
N GLY A 55 2.14 1.74 -20.79
CA GLY A 55 3.48 2.16 -21.19
C GLY A 55 3.57 3.12 -22.38
N SER A 56 2.48 3.31 -23.14
CA SER A 56 2.41 4.27 -24.25
C SER A 56 2.47 5.73 -23.77
N CYS A 57 1.89 6.00 -22.60
CA CYS A 57 1.86 7.32 -21.98
C CYS A 57 2.83 7.44 -20.81
N HIS A 58 3.05 6.36 -20.06
CA HIS A 58 3.83 6.38 -18.83
C HIS A 58 5.15 5.62 -18.94
N THR A 59 6.17 6.11 -18.25
CA THR A 59 7.35 5.31 -17.93
C THR A 59 7.05 4.51 -16.67
N ILE A 60 7.19 3.19 -16.74
CA ILE A 60 6.86 2.29 -15.63
C ILE A 60 8.04 1.34 -15.42
N PRO A 61 8.64 1.28 -14.22
CA PRO A 61 9.70 0.31 -13.91
C PRO A 61 9.23 -1.12 -14.16
N ASP A 62 10.14 -1.95 -14.69
CA ASP A 62 9.97 -3.39 -14.93
C ASP A 62 8.76 -3.83 -15.79
N VAL A 63 8.06 -2.88 -16.41
CA VAL A 63 7.06 -3.14 -17.44
C VAL A 63 7.72 -2.99 -18.82
N GLN A 64 7.65 -4.06 -19.62
CA GLN A 64 8.30 -4.11 -20.93
C GLN A 64 7.81 -2.96 -21.82
N ALA A 65 8.75 -2.29 -22.50
CA ALA A 65 8.49 -1.17 -23.41
C ALA A 65 7.74 0.05 -22.81
N ALA A 66 7.52 0.10 -21.49
CA ALA A 66 6.88 1.24 -20.84
C ALA A 66 7.86 2.41 -20.68
N ARG A 67 7.90 3.25 -21.73
CA ARG A 67 8.81 4.39 -21.88
C ARG A 67 8.08 5.68 -22.29
N GLY A 68 6.75 5.69 -22.21
CA GLY A 68 5.94 6.86 -22.50
C GLY A 68 6.28 8.05 -21.60
N ARG A 69 6.13 9.26 -22.13
CA ARG A 69 6.39 10.53 -21.41
C ARG A 69 5.27 11.55 -21.55
N THR A 70 4.16 11.19 -22.18
CA THR A 70 2.96 12.02 -22.27
C THR A 70 2.33 12.19 -20.89
N GLY A 71 2.29 11.11 -20.10
CA GLY A 71 1.98 11.15 -18.68
C GLY A 71 3.26 11.21 -17.83
N PRO A 72 3.14 11.54 -16.52
CA PRO A 72 4.27 11.50 -15.61
C PRO A 72 4.83 10.08 -15.51
N THR A 73 6.11 9.95 -15.15
CA THR A 73 6.66 8.65 -14.73
C THR A 73 5.80 8.05 -13.61
N LEU A 74 5.71 6.72 -13.53
CA LEU A 74 5.10 5.98 -12.42
C LEU A 74 6.16 5.31 -11.53
N ALA A 75 7.44 5.64 -11.70
CA ALA A 75 8.46 5.27 -10.73
C ALA A 75 8.12 5.80 -9.33
N ALA A 76 8.47 5.03 -8.31
CA ALA A 76 8.18 5.30 -6.90
C ALA A 76 6.71 5.69 -6.63
N PHE A 77 5.73 5.19 -7.39
CA PHE A 77 4.33 5.60 -7.27
C PHE A 77 3.74 5.33 -5.88
N GLY A 78 4.14 4.23 -5.22
CA GLY A 78 3.71 3.89 -3.86
C GLY A 78 4.00 4.97 -2.82
N ARG A 79 5.01 5.81 -3.07
CA ARG A 79 5.39 6.91 -2.18
C ARG A 79 4.57 8.18 -2.37
N ARG A 80 3.69 8.23 -3.38
CA ARG A 80 2.87 9.41 -3.67
C ARG A 80 1.69 9.48 -2.72
N SER A 81 1.49 10.66 -2.14
CA SER A 81 0.29 10.94 -1.34
C SER A 81 -0.97 11.15 -2.18
N TYR A 82 -0.81 11.53 -3.46
CA TYR A 82 -1.93 11.87 -4.34
C TYR A 82 -1.87 11.17 -5.71
N ILE A 83 -3.03 10.73 -6.18
CA ILE A 83 -3.30 10.28 -7.55
C ILE A 83 -3.66 11.49 -8.39
N ALA A 84 -3.05 11.62 -9.57
CA ALA A 84 -3.24 12.73 -10.51
C ALA A 84 -3.05 14.14 -9.88
N GLY A 85 -2.37 14.22 -8.73
CA GLY A 85 -2.20 15.46 -7.96
C GLY A 85 -3.47 16.00 -7.29
N GLN A 86 -4.59 15.26 -7.30
CA GLN A 86 -5.89 15.78 -6.84
C GLN A 86 -6.56 14.95 -5.76
N MET A 87 -6.28 13.64 -5.68
CA MET A 87 -7.03 12.72 -4.81
C MET A 87 -6.09 11.91 -3.93
N PRO A 88 -6.43 11.62 -2.67
CA PRO A 88 -5.60 10.77 -1.82
C PRO A 88 -5.29 9.42 -2.47
N ASN A 89 -4.04 8.98 -2.37
CA ASN A 89 -3.60 7.71 -2.92
C ASN A 89 -4.04 6.54 -2.03
N GLY A 90 -4.38 5.42 -2.67
CA GLY A 90 -4.79 4.19 -2.00
C GLY A 90 -5.33 3.15 -2.99
N PRO A 91 -5.50 1.88 -2.58
CA PRO A 91 -5.75 0.77 -3.48
C PRO A 91 -7.10 0.92 -4.16
N ASP A 92 -8.14 1.25 -3.39
CA ASP A 92 -9.49 1.42 -3.92
C ASP A 92 -9.60 2.67 -4.80
N ALA A 93 -8.98 3.78 -4.37
CA ALA A 93 -8.98 5.03 -5.12
C ALA A 93 -8.23 4.86 -6.45
N LEU A 94 -7.06 4.21 -6.43
CA LEU A 94 -6.25 3.95 -7.62
C LEU A 94 -6.94 2.98 -8.57
N GLY A 95 -7.57 1.92 -8.06
CA GLY A 95 -8.35 1.01 -8.89
C GLY A 95 -9.49 1.73 -9.59
N ARG A 96 -10.28 2.55 -8.87
CA ARG A 96 -11.35 3.35 -9.48
C ARG A 96 -10.81 4.36 -10.49
N TRP A 97 -9.68 4.98 -10.21
CA TRP A 97 -9.01 5.93 -11.11
C TRP A 97 -8.64 5.26 -12.43
N ILE A 98 -8.04 4.07 -12.38
CA ILE A 98 -7.66 3.30 -13.58
C ILE A 98 -8.88 2.94 -14.44
N VAL A 99 -10.00 2.58 -13.80
CA VAL A 99 -11.25 2.22 -14.50
C VAL A 99 -11.91 3.44 -15.15
N ALA A 100 -12.05 4.55 -14.42
CA ALA A 100 -12.82 5.69 -14.86
C ALA A 100 -12.15 7.04 -14.52
N PRO A 101 -11.05 7.42 -15.20
CA PRO A 101 -10.27 8.61 -14.85
C PRO A 101 -11.10 9.89 -14.89
N ALA A 102 -11.83 10.15 -15.97
CA ALA A 102 -12.60 11.39 -16.14
C ALA A 102 -13.77 11.55 -15.14
N ALA A 103 -14.28 10.45 -14.58
CA ALA A 103 -15.31 10.50 -13.54
C ALA A 103 -14.73 10.94 -12.18
N MET A 104 -13.44 10.71 -11.96
CA MET A 104 -12.75 11.06 -10.72
C MET A 104 -12.01 12.40 -10.83
N VAL A 105 -11.37 12.69 -11.96
CA VAL A 105 -10.74 13.98 -12.27
C VAL A 105 -11.27 14.46 -13.62
N PRO A 106 -12.32 15.30 -13.63
CA PRO A 106 -12.85 15.90 -14.84
C PRO A 106 -11.77 16.67 -15.61
N GLY A 107 -11.71 16.48 -16.93
CA GLY A 107 -10.73 17.14 -17.80
C GLY A 107 -9.33 16.50 -17.82
N THR A 108 -9.12 15.37 -17.14
CA THR A 108 -7.89 14.58 -17.28
C THR A 108 -7.67 14.12 -18.73
N THR A 109 -6.40 14.06 -19.15
CA THR A 109 -6.00 13.52 -20.45
C THR A 109 -5.84 12.00 -20.44
N MET A 110 -5.86 11.35 -19.27
CA MET A 110 -5.84 9.90 -19.17
C MET A 110 -7.19 9.33 -19.62
N PRO A 111 -7.25 8.55 -20.72
CA PRO A 111 -8.52 8.02 -21.22
C PRO A 111 -9.00 6.83 -20.40
N ALA A 112 -10.29 6.49 -20.52
CA ALA A 112 -10.81 5.22 -20.01
C ALA A 112 -10.31 4.06 -20.90
N MET A 113 -9.50 3.17 -20.33
CA MET A 113 -8.80 2.11 -21.08
C MET A 113 -9.62 0.82 -21.21
N GLY A 114 -10.87 0.79 -20.73
CA GLY A 114 -11.69 -0.43 -20.70
C GLY A 114 -11.17 -1.50 -19.72
N VAL A 115 -10.45 -1.08 -18.68
CA VAL A 115 -9.90 -1.98 -17.66
C VAL A 115 -11.02 -2.52 -16.76
N SER A 116 -11.04 -3.83 -16.52
CA SER A 116 -12.00 -4.42 -15.59
C SER A 116 -11.70 -4.01 -14.15
N PRO A 117 -12.70 -3.97 -13.23
CA PRO A 117 -12.43 -3.65 -11.84
C PRO A 117 -11.43 -4.59 -11.15
N GLN A 118 -11.36 -5.87 -11.56
CA GLN A 118 -10.39 -6.82 -11.01
C GLN A 118 -8.99 -6.54 -11.51
N ASP A 119 -8.82 -6.30 -12.82
CA ASP A 119 -7.52 -5.98 -13.39
C ASP A 119 -6.98 -4.67 -12.81
N ALA A 120 -7.83 -3.67 -12.64
CA ALA A 120 -7.46 -2.42 -12.01
C ALA A 120 -6.93 -2.60 -10.58
N ARG A 121 -7.50 -3.54 -9.80
CA ARG A 121 -7.00 -3.88 -8.46
C ARG A 121 -5.61 -4.51 -8.52
N ASP A 122 -5.39 -5.43 -9.46
CA ASP A 122 -4.10 -6.09 -9.62
C ASP A 122 -3.03 -5.09 -10.10
N MET A 123 -3.37 -4.20 -11.04
CA MET A 123 -2.49 -3.09 -11.47
C MET A 123 -2.18 -2.13 -10.30
N ALA A 124 -3.20 -1.76 -9.52
CA ALA A 124 -3.02 -0.87 -8.36
C ALA A 124 -2.07 -1.49 -7.33
N ALA A 125 -2.19 -2.80 -7.07
CA ALA A 125 -1.28 -3.53 -6.21
C ALA A 125 0.18 -3.45 -6.68
N TYR A 126 0.43 -3.55 -7.98
CA TYR A 126 1.78 -3.38 -8.52
C TYR A 126 2.30 -1.95 -8.34
N LEU A 127 1.53 -0.95 -8.79
CA LEU A 127 1.94 0.46 -8.75
C LEU A 127 2.20 0.95 -7.32
N LEU A 128 1.39 0.51 -6.37
CA LEU A 128 1.54 0.87 -4.96
C LEU A 128 2.77 0.23 -4.30
N ALA A 129 3.29 -0.87 -4.85
CA ALA A 129 4.51 -1.49 -4.38
C ALA A 129 5.78 -0.88 -5.00
N LEU A 130 5.66 0.10 -5.92
CA LEU A 130 6.79 0.81 -6.49
C LEU A 130 7.27 1.88 -5.50
N GLU A 131 8.38 1.61 -4.81
CA GLU A 131 8.99 2.57 -3.87
C GLU A 131 10.24 3.28 -4.41
N LYS A 132 10.75 2.82 -5.56
CA LYS A 132 11.99 3.29 -6.19
C LYS A 132 11.77 3.61 -7.66
#